data_AF-A0A959T663-F1
#
_entry.id   AF-A0A959T663-F1
#
_cell.length_a   1.000
_cell.length_b   1.000
_cell.length_c   1.000
_cell.angle_alpha   90.00
_cell.angle_beta   90.00
_cell.angle_gamma   90.00
#
_symmetry.space_group_name_H-M   'P 1'
#
loop_
_entity.id
_entity.type
_entity.pdbx_description
1 polymer ?
#
loop_
_entity_poly.entity_id
_entity_poly.type
_entity_poly.pdbx_seq_one_letter_code
_entity_poly.pdbx_strand_id
1 'polypeptide(L)'
;ASIQNILNFRNDYPDHALFKLEQNYRSTKTIVGAANSLIDKNRDQIKKTIWTQNQEGDAIRVRRSMSDNEEGAFVAHDIFETRMQHQLPNSAFAILYRTNAQSRSMEEALRKLNIPYR
;
A
#
# COMPACT_ATOMS: atom_id res chain seq x y z
N ALA A 1 17.24 8.62 -6.51
CA ALA A 1 17.81 7.29 -6.86
C ALA A 1 17.48 7.00 -8.32
N SER A 2 18.45 6.49 -9.10
CA SER A 2 18.24 6.17 -10.52
C SER A 2 17.89 4.69 -10.69
N ILE A 3 16.78 4.39 -11.35
CA ILE A 3 16.39 3.01 -11.72
C ILE A 3 17.41 2.38 -12.67
N GLN A 4 18.17 3.20 -13.39
CA GLN A 4 19.16 2.72 -14.36
C GLN A 4 20.27 1.89 -13.70
N ASN A 5 20.64 2.19 -12.46
CA ASN A 5 21.72 1.50 -11.76
C ASN A 5 21.44 0.00 -11.59
N ILE A 6 20.19 -0.38 -11.29
CA ILE A 6 19.83 -1.80 -11.13
C ILE A 6 19.63 -2.49 -12.48
N LEU A 7 19.14 -1.77 -13.49
CA LEU A 7 18.94 -2.33 -14.84
C LEU A 7 20.26 -2.53 -15.60
N ASN A 8 21.24 -1.66 -15.36
CA ASN A 8 22.57 -1.75 -15.95
C ASN A 8 23.51 -2.70 -15.23
N PHE A 9 23.15 -3.20 -14.05
CA PHE A 9 23.99 -4.12 -13.29
C PHE A 9 24.46 -5.34 -14.10
N ARG A 10 23.59 -5.84 -15.00
CA ARG A 10 23.91 -6.94 -15.92
C ARG A 10 24.96 -6.61 -16.98
N ASN A 11 25.08 -5.33 -17.36
CA ASN A 11 26.04 -4.83 -18.34
C ASN A 11 27.37 -4.51 -17.65
N ASP A 12 27.31 -3.93 -16.45
CA ASP A 12 28.48 -3.51 -15.68
C ASP A 12 29.23 -4.73 -15.10
N TYR A 13 28.50 -5.81 -14.78
CA TYR A 13 29.05 -7.06 -14.25
C TYR A 13 28.56 -8.27 -15.06
N PRO A 14 29.28 -8.66 -16.13
CA PRO A 14 28.90 -9.79 -16.98
C PRO A 14 28.78 -11.11 -16.21
N ASP A 15 29.62 -11.32 -15.20
CA ASP A 15 29.68 -12.55 -14.39
C ASP A 15 28.69 -12.56 -13.20
N HIS A 16 27.69 -11.67 -13.20
CA HIS A 16 26.73 -11.60 -12.10
C HIS A 16 25.82 -12.83 -12.05
N ALA A 17 25.45 -13.22 -10.82
CA ALA A 17 24.38 -14.17 -10.57
C ALA A 17 23.10 -13.41 -10.17
N LEU A 18 21.97 -13.74 -10.80
CA LEU A 18 20.68 -13.14 -10.51
C LEU A 18 19.82 -14.08 -9.66
N PHE A 19 19.52 -13.66 -8.43
CA PHE A 19 18.60 -14.36 -7.54
C PHE A 19 17.33 -13.52 -7.35
N LYS A 20 16.18 -14.06 -7.76
CA LYS A 20 14.88 -13.40 -7.60
C LYS A 20 14.16 -13.99 -6.39
N LEU A 21 13.94 -13.16 -5.38
CA LEU A 21 13.11 -13.51 -4.22
C LEU A 21 11.65 -13.20 -4.54
N GLU A 22 10.89 -14.23 -4.86
CA GLU A 22 9.50 -14.10 -5.36
C GLU A 22 8.44 -14.39 -4.29
N GLN A 23 8.82 -15.04 -3.19
CA GLN A 23 7.89 -15.33 -2.10
C GLN A 23 7.72 -14.12 -1.18
N ASN A 24 6.47 -13.66 -1.04
CA ASN A 24 6.05 -12.62 -0.13
C ASN A 24 5.46 -13.22 1.15
N TYR A 25 6.00 -12.79 2.28
CA TYR A 25 5.60 -13.25 3.61
C TYR A 25 4.73 -12.24 4.38
N ARG A 26 4.45 -11.07 3.78
CA ARG A 26 3.77 -9.95 4.46
C ARG A 26 2.28 -9.90 4.15
N SER A 27 1.92 -10.00 2.87
CA SER A 27 0.61 -9.63 2.35
C SER A 27 -0.23 -10.86 2.04
N THR A 28 -1.55 -10.67 1.94
CA THR A 28 -2.50 -11.71 1.52
C THR A 28 -2.46 -11.90 0.00
N LYS A 29 -3.06 -12.99 -0.51
CA LYS A 29 -3.07 -13.27 -1.96
C LYS A 29 -3.80 -12.19 -2.75
N THR A 30 -4.90 -11.65 -2.22
CA THR A 30 -5.63 -10.55 -2.87
C THR A 30 -4.75 -9.31 -3.05
N ILE A 31 -3.98 -8.91 -2.02
CA ILE A 31 -3.07 -7.75 -2.12
C ILE A 31 -1.92 -8.03 -3.08
N VAL A 32 -1.31 -9.22 -3.02
CA VAL A 32 -0.20 -9.61 -3.92
C VAL A 32 -0.67 -9.66 -5.37
N GLY A 33 -1.85 -10.22 -5.63
CA GLY A 33 -2.45 -10.28 -6.97
C GLY A 33 -2.70 -8.90 -7.56
N ALA A 34 -3.27 -7.98 -6.78
CA ALA A 34 -3.48 -6.61 -7.21
C ALA A 34 -2.16 -5.87 -7.49
N ALA A 35 -1.14 -6.08 -6.67
CA ALA A 35 0.18 -5.48 -6.87
C ALA A 35 0.85 -6.00 -8.16
N ASN A 36 0.78 -7.31 -8.42
CA ASN A 36 1.29 -7.92 -9.65
C ASN A 36 0.59 -7.39 -10.91
N SER A 37 -0.74 -7.21 -10.87
CA SER A 37 -1.48 -6.72 -12.04
C SER A 37 -1.17 -5.25 -12.37
N LEU A 38 -0.79 -4.46 -11.35
CA LEU A 38 -0.39 -3.07 -11.54
C LEU A 38 1.04 -2.96 -12.08
N ILE A 39 2.00 -3.71 -11.51
CA ILE A 39 3.41 -3.63 -11.89
C ILE A 39 3.68 -4.20 -13.29
N ASP A 40 2.89 -5.16 -13.77
CA ASP A 40 3.08 -5.75 -15.09
C ASP A 40 2.96 -4.72 -16.23
N LYS A 41 2.22 -3.63 -15.99
CA LYS A 41 2.03 -2.52 -16.93
C LYS A 41 3.27 -1.65 -17.12
N ASN A 42 4.29 -1.76 -16.25
CA ASN A 42 5.52 -0.99 -16.38
C ASN A 42 6.40 -1.56 -17.51
N ARG A 43 6.92 -0.68 -18.36
CA ARG A 43 7.78 -1.08 -19.50
C ARG A 43 9.16 -1.55 -19.05
N ASP A 44 9.85 -0.72 -18.27
CA ASP A 44 11.20 -1.01 -17.81
C ASP A 44 11.18 -1.66 -16.43
N GLN A 45 11.36 -2.98 -16.40
CA GLN A 45 11.39 -3.76 -15.17
C GLN A 45 12.17 -5.07 -15.31
N ILE A 46 12.72 -5.54 -14.19
CA ILE A 46 13.16 -6.92 -14.06
C ILE A 46 11.90 -7.75 -13.78
N LYS A 47 11.45 -8.50 -14.79
CA LYS A 47 10.26 -9.36 -14.67
C LYS A 47 10.45 -10.37 -13.54
N LYS A 48 9.51 -10.36 -12.61
CA LYS A 48 9.37 -11.31 -11.50
C LYS A 48 7.91 -11.37 -11.12
N THR A 49 7.45 -12.52 -10.66
CA THR A 49 6.06 -12.70 -10.23
C THR A 49 6.06 -12.98 -8.75
N ILE A 50 5.49 -12.08 -7.97
CA ILE A 50 5.43 -12.27 -6.52
C ILE A 50 4.29 -13.22 -6.16
N TRP A 51 4.50 -14.17 -5.26
CA TRP A 51 3.47 -15.08 -4.78
C TRP A 51 3.52 -15.20 -3.25
N THR A 52 2.45 -15.69 -2.62
CA THR A 52 2.41 -15.86 -1.15
C THR A 52 1.68 -17.14 -0.75
N GLN A 53 2.12 -17.73 0.37
CA GLN A 53 1.44 -18.85 1.04
C GLN A 53 0.40 -18.39 2.06
N ASN A 54 0.28 -17.08 2.28
CA ASN A 54 -0.71 -16.51 3.19
C ASN A 54 -2.14 -16.76 2.67
N GLN A 55 -3.12 -16.52 3.54
CA GLN A 55 -4.53 -16.59 3.19
C GLN A 55 -4.93 -15.62 2.07
N GLU A 56 -6.10 -15.85 1.48
CA GLU A 56 -6.64 -15.02 0.40
C GLU A 56 -6.76 -13.54 0.81
N GLY A 57 -7.33 -13.32 2.00
CA GLY A 57 -7.58 -12.00 2.57
C GLY A 57 -8.88 -11.38 2.08
N ASP A 58 -9.19 -10.20 2.62
CA ASP A 58 -10.38 -9.46 2.24
C ASP A 58 -10.25 -8.79 0.87
N ALA A 59 -11.37 -8.59 0.21
CA ALA A 59 -11.43 -7.83 -1.04
C ALA A 59 -10.97 -6.38 -0.84
N ILE A 60 -10.18 -5.87 -1.78
CA ILE A 60 -9.76 -4.46 -1.79
C ILE A 60 -10.99 -3.58 -2.03
N ARG A 61 -11.34 -2.76 -1.04
CA ARG A 61 -12.45 -1.82 -1.13
C ARG A 61 -12.02 -0.57 -1.89
N VAL A 62 -12.83 -0.13 -2.84
CA VAL A 62 -12.64 1.14 -3.56
C VAL A 62 -13.90 1.97 -3.35
N ARG A 63 -13.73 3.18 -2.81
CA ARG A 63 -14.82 4.12 -2.57
C ARG A 63 -14.53 5.44 -3.26
N ARG A 64 -15.53 5.98 -3.93
CA ARG A 64 -15.50 7.32 -4.48
C ARG A 64 -16.24 8.25 -3.52
N SER A 65 -15.61 9.36 -3.15
CA SER A 65 -16.19 10.42 -2.35
C SER A 65 -16.45 11.64 -3.22
N MET A 66 -17.42 12.47 -2.86
CA MET A 66 -17.77 13.69 -3.60
C MET A 66 -16.87 14.87 -3.24
N SER A 67 -16.21 14.83 -2.09
CA SER A 67 -15.23 15.84 -1.65
C SER A 67 -14.16 15.24 -0.73
N ASP A 68 -13.03 15.93 -0.62
CA ASP A 68 -11.93 15.54 0.28
C ASP A 68 -12.35 15.49 1.75
N ASN A 69 -13.29 16.36 2.14
CA ASN A 69 -13.85 16.39 3.50
C ASN A 69 -14.72 15.16 3.80
N GLU A 70 -15.51 14.72 2.81
CA GLU A 70 -16.30 13.50 2.92
C GLU A 70 -15.39 12.26 2.97
N GLU A 71 -14.34 12.24 2.15
CA GLU A 71 -13.33 11.18 2.18
C GLU A 71 -12.67 11.09 3.56
N GLY A 72 -12.20 12.22 4.10
CA GLY A 72 -11.59 12.28 5.43
C GLY A 72 -12.53 11.80 6.54
N ALA A 73 -13.78 12.27 6.52
CA ALA A 73 -14.79 11.86 7.49
C ALA A 73 -15.06 10.35 7.44
N PHE A 74 -15.18 9.79 6.23
CA PHE A 74 -15.38 8.36 6.05
C PHE A 74 -14.19 7.54 6.55
N VAL A 75 -12.96 7.90 6.16
CA VAL A 75 -11.75 7.18 6.57
C VAL A 75 -11.61 7.20 8.10
N ALA A 76 -11.82 8.36 8.74
CA ALA A 76 -11.76 8.47 10.19
C ALA A 76 -12.84 7.61 10.88
N HIS A 77 -14.05 7.54 10.32
CA HIS A 77 -15.12 6.71 10.84
C HIS A 77 -14.84 5.21 10.67
N ASP A 78 -14.37 4.78 9.49
CA ASP A 78 -14.02 3.38 9.22
C ASP A 78 -12.88 2.89 10.11
N ILE A 79 -11.87 3.75 10.38
CA ILE A 79 -10.82 3.47 11.37
C ILE A 79 -11.43 3.31 12.77
N PHE A 80 -12.31 4.23 13.19
CA PHE A 80 -12.94 4.17 14.50
C PHE A 80 -13.76 2.88 14.68
N GLU A 81 -14.62 2.56 13.73
CA GLU A 81 -15.47 1.36 13.78
C GLU A 81 -14.63 0.08 13.79
N THR A 82 -13.67 -0.04 12.85
CA THR A 82 -12.79 -1.22 12.74
C THR A 82 -11.97 -1.41 14.01
N ARG A 83 -11.44 -0.32 14.56
CA ARG A 83 -10.70 -0.33 15.83
C ARG A 83 -11.57 -0.82 16.98
N MET A 84 -12.82 -0.38 17.08
CA MET A 84 -13.73 -0.78 18.14
C MET A 84 -14.20 -2.23 18.00
N GLN A 85 -14.53 -2.66 16.78
CA GLN A 85 -14.98 -4.02 16.52
C GLN A 85 -13.87 -5.06 16.77
N HIS A 86 -12.63 -4.77 16.37
CA HIS A 86 -11.51 -5.71 16.43
C HIS A 86 -10.50 -5.42 17.54
N GLN A 87 -10.76 -4.41 18.38
CA GLN A 87 -9.90 -4.00 19.50
C GLN A 87 -8.44 -3.71 19.07
N LEU A 88 -8.29 -3.09 17.89
CA LEU A 88 -6.99 -2.81 17.31
C LEU A 88 -6.36 -1.53 17.91
N PRO A 89 -5.02 -1.43 17.97
CA PRO A 89 -4.35 -0.17 18.27
C PRO A 89 -4.37 0.77 17.05
N ASN A 90 -4.27 2.09 17.27
CA ASN A 90 -4.19 3.07 16.17
C ASN A 90 -2.98 2.83 15.25
N SER A 91 -1.90 2.25 15.77
CA SER A 91 -0.69 1.90 15.00
C SER A 91 -0.91 0.76 14.00
N ALA A 92 -2.06 0.08 14.02
CA ALA A 92 -2.42 -0.90 13.00
C ALA A 92 -2.91 -0.25 11.70
N PHE A 93 -3.16 1.07 11.71
CA PHE A 93 -3.70 1.82 10.58
C PHE A 93 -2.65 2.77 10.01
N ALA A 94 -2.65 2.92 8.69
CA ALA A 94 -1.82 3.89 7.99
C ALA A 94 -2.61 4.53 6.85
N ILE A 95 -2.52 5.85 6.72
CA ILE A 95 -3.10 6.61 5.60
C ILE A 95 -1.95 7.03 4.69
N LEU A 96 -1.99 6.61 3.42
CA LEU A 96 -0.99 6.97 2.43
C LEU A 96 -1.62 7.91 1.40
N TYR A 97 -0.98 9.05 1.19
CA TYR A 97 -1.41 10.07 0.22
C TYR A 97 -0.26 10.44 -0.72
N ARG A 98 -0.60 11.05 -1.86
CA ARG A 98 0.38 11.38 -2.90
C ARG A 98 1.13 12.67 -2.61
N THR A 99 0.45 13.67 -2.05
CA THR A 99 1.02 14.98 -1.71
C THR A 99 0.61 15.39 -0.30
N ASN A 100 1.45 16.18 0.37
CA ASN A 100 1.20 16.61 1.75
C ASN A 100 -0.07 17.45 1.90
N ALA A 101 -0.51 18.16 0.85
CA ALA A 101 -1.74 18.95 0.89
C ALA A 101 -3.00 18.10 1.17
N GLN A 102 -2.99 16.82 0.78
CA GLN A 102 -4.10 15.88 1.00
C GLN A 102 -4.25 15.45 2.47
N SER A 103 -3.23 15.65 3.31
CA SER A 103 -3.29 15.29 4.73
C SER A 103 -4.33 16.10 5.49
N ARG A 104 -4.60 17.35 5.08
CA ARG A 104 -5.40 18.29 5.86
C ARG A 104 -6.80 17.78 6.17
N SER A 105 -7.54 17.29 5.18
CA SER A 105 -8.90 16.79 5.39
C SER A 105 -8.93 15.54 6.28
N MET A 106 -7.90 14.69 6.16
CA MET A 106 -7.73 13.49 6.99
C MET A 106 -7.45 13.87 8.44
N GLU A 107 -6.51 14.78 8.68
CA GLU A 107 -6.16 15.25 10.03
C GLU A 107 -7.33 15.93 10.73
N GLU A 108 -8.06 16.80 10.03
CA GLU A 108 -9.24 17.46 10.58
C GLU A 108 -10.34 16.45 10.97
N ALA A 109 -10.54 15.40 10.16
CA ALA A 109 -11.50 14.34 10.47
C ALA A 109 -11.07 13.46 11.65
N LEU A 110 -9.80 13.03 11.69
CA LEU A 110 -9.24 12.25 12.81
C LEU A 110 -9.32 13.04 14.13
N ARG A 111 -9.03 14.35 14.08
CA ARG A 111 -9.14 15.25 15.24
C ARG A 111 -10.57 15.34 15.77
N LYS A 112 -11.57 15.45 14.89
CA LYS A 112 -12.99 15.49 15.28
C LYS A 112 -13.45 14.24 16.04
N LEU A 113 -12.86 13.08 15.72
CA LEU A 113 -13.16 11.80 16.39
C LEU A 113 -12.18 11.47 17.53
N ASN A 114 -11.29 12.40 17.92
CA ASN A 114 -10.25 12.18 18.92
C ASN A 114 -9.40 10.93 18.65
N ILE A 115 -9.04 10.68 17.38
CA ILE A 115 -8.17 9.58 16.97
C ILE A 115 -6.72 10.09 16.93
N PRO A 116 -5.82 9.56 17.79
CA PRO A 116 -4.40 9.87 17.72
C PRO A 116 -3.78 9.50 16.36
N TYR A 117 -3.01 10.41 15.79
CA TYR A 117 -2.31 10.24 14.52
C TYR A 117 -0.85 10.74 14.62
N ARG A 118 -0.01 10.33 13.67
CA ARG A 118 1.41 10.70 13.57
C ARG A 118 1.82 10.90 12.12
#